data_AF-A0A1E4JQ58-F1
#
_entry.id   AF-A0A1E4JQ58-F1
#
_cell.length_a   1.000
_cell.length_b   1.000
_cell.length_c   1.000
_cell.angle_alpha   90.00
_cell.angle_beta   90.00
_cell.angle_gamma   90.00
#
_symmetry.space_group_name_H-M   'P 1'
#
loop_
_entity.id
_entity.type
_entity.pdbx_description
1 polymer ?
#
loop_
_entity_poly.entity_id
_entity_poly.type
_entity_poly.pdbx_seq_one_letter_code
_entity_poly.pdbx_strand_id
1 'polypeptide(L)'
;MAKPENPYAFPWRCDDNTQAGDSGMELRDWLAGQALIGILSSGTTHMTSGQTIDGYHAMVAYGAYALADAMLLARQTTDREDGK
;
A
#
# COMPACT_ATOMS: atom_id res chain seq x y z
N MET A 1 -10.79 -4.00 -16.30
CA MET A 1 -11.08 -3.07 -15.18
C MET A 1 -10.17 -1.87 -15.31
N ALA A 2 -10.68 -0.66 -15.08
CA ALA A 2 -9.82 0.53 -14.99
C ALA A 2 -8.92 0.42 -13.74
N LYS A 3 -7.68 0.90 -13.81
CA LYS A 3 -6.76 0.91 -12.68
C LYS A 3 -7.33 1.84 -11.58
N PRO A 4 -7.26 1.45 -10.29
CA PRO A 4 -7.66 2.34 -9.21
C PRO A 4 -6.87 3.66 -9.23
N GLU A 5 -7.53 4.74 -8.87
CA GLU A 5 -6.89 6.05 -8.71
C GLU A 5 -5.89 5.96 -7.55
N ASN A 6 -4.70 6.51 -7.76
CA ASN A 6 -3.61 6.47 -6.79
C ASN A 6 -3.12 7.91 -6.52
N PRO A 7 -3.85 8.68 -5.71
CA PRO A 7 -3.44 10.03 -5.35
C PRO A 7 -2.27 9.98 -4.35
N TYR A 8 -1.81 11.14 -3.90
CA TYR A 8 -0.84 11.23 -2.82
C TYR A 8 -1.45 10.76 -1.49
N ALA A 9 -0.63 10.13 -0.65
CA ALA A 9 -1.02 9.65 0.67
C ALA A 9 -1.34 10.80 1.63
N PHE A 10 -0.67 11.94 1.47
CA PHE A 10 -0.76 13.09 2.37
C PHE A 10 -1.18 14.37 1.64
N PRO A 11 -1.87 15.31 2.33
CA PRO A 11 -2.37 16.53 1.70
C PRO A 11 -1.29 17.50 1.20
N TRP A 12 -0.11 17.50 1.83
CA TRP A 12 0.99 18.39 1.49
C TRP A 12 2.12 17.63 0.82
N ARG A 13 2.54 18.13 -0.34
CA ARG A 13 3.80 17.73 -0.97
C ARG A 13 4.89 18.57 -0.33
N CYS A 14 6.00 17.96 0.07
CA CYS A 14 7.23 18.72 -0.05
C CYS A 14 7.50 18.82 -1.56
N ASP A 15 7.49 20.04 -2.07
CA ASP A 15 8.00 20.34 -3.39
C ASP A 15 9.53 20.45 -3.34
N ASP A 16 10.19 20.49 -4.50
CA ASP A 16 11.65 20.60 -4.59
C ASP A 16 12.19 21.90 -3.93
N ASN A 17 11.31 22.84 -3.54
CA ASN A 17 11.65 24.06 -2.80
C ASN A 17 11.47 23.91 -1.28
N THR A 18 10.87 22.82 -0.80
CA THR A 18 10.75 22.51 0.62
C THR A 18 11.94 21.63 1.01
N GLN A 19 12.93 22.26 1.66
CA GLN A 19 14.25 21.71 2.01
C GLN A 19 14.25 20.42 2.87
N ALA A 20 13.09 19.86 3.21
CA ALA A 20 12.92 18.75 4.13
C ALA A 20 12.16 17.53 3.56
N GLY A 21 11.78 17.49 2.28
CA GLY A 21 11.17 16.29 1.71
C GLY A 21 11.29 16.20 0.20
N ASP A 22 11.96 15.16 -0.29
CA ASP A 22 11.83 14.76 -1.68
C ASP A 22 10.48 14.06 -1.87
N SER A 23 9.67 14.52 -2.82
CA SER A 23 8.60 13.76 -3.49
C SER A 23 7.58 13.08 -2.55
N GLY A 24 6.39 13.66 -2.39
CA GLY A 24 5.31 13.07 -1.59
C GLY A 24 5.00 11.60 -1.93
N MET A 25 4.74 10.78 -0.89
CA MET A 25 4.44 9.34 -1.01
C MET A 25 3.08 9.09 -1.69
N GLU A 26 3.01 8.12 -2.61
CA GLU A 26 1.73 7.68 -3.20
C GLU A 26 0.86 6.97 -2.16
N LEU A 27 -0.46 7.13 -2.25
CA LEU A 27 -1.42 6.50 -1.33
C LEU A 27 -1.28 4.98 -1.33
N ARG A 28 -1.02 4.37 -2.49
CA ARG A 28 -0.75 2.94 -2.63
C ARG A 28 0.44 2.47 -1.79
N ASP A 29 1.55 3.19 -1.83
CA ASP A 29 2.77 2.81 -1.10
C ASP A 29 2.58 2.99 0.41
N TRP A 30 1.87 4.04 0.82
CA TRP A 30 1.52 4.23 2.22
C TRP A 30 0.63 3.09 2.74
N LEU A 31 -0.42 2.74 2.01
CA LEU A 31 -1.31 1.63 2.36
C LEU A 31 -0.56 0.28 2.39
N ALA A 32 0.34 0.05 1.44
CA ALA A 32 1.18 -1.15 1.43
C ALA A 32 2.07 -1.21 2.69
N GLY A 33 2.63 -0.08 3.12
CA GLY A 33 3.38 0.01 4.38
C GLY A 33 2.54 -0.33 5.61
N GLN A 34 1.29 0.16 5.68
CA GLN A 34 0.37 -0.20 6.77
C GLN A 34 -0.01 -1.69 6.73
N ALA A 35 -0.31 -2.22 5.55
CA ALA A 35 -0.64 -3.63 5.35
C ALA A 35 0.53 -4.55 5.74
N LEU A 36 1.76 -4.16 5.41
CA LEU A 36 2.98 -4.88 5.78
C LEU A 36 3.09 -5.07 7.30
N ILE A 37 2.84 -4.01 8.09
CA ILE A 37 2.86 -4.09 9.56
C ILE A 37 1.84 -5.12 10.05
N GLY A 38 0.62 -5.08 9.51
CA GLY A 38 -0.44 -6.05 9.83
C GLY A 38 -0.04 -7.48 9.50
N ILE A 39 0.49 -7.71 8.29
CA ILE A 39 0.96 -9.02 7.83
C ILE A 39 2.04 -9.58 8.77
N LEU A 40 3.07 -8.78 9.07
CA LEU A 40 4.17 -9.19 9.94
C LEU A 40 3.72 -9.44 11.39
N SER A 41 2.64 -8.80 11.84
CA SER A 41 2.08 -9.00 13.19
C SER A 41 1.22 -10.27 13.33
N SER A 42 0.77 -10.86 12.21
CA SER A 42 -0.29 -11.89 12.21
C SER A 42 0.09 -13.24 12.84
N GLY A 43 1.37 -13.48 13.18
CA GLY A 43 1.88 -14.74 13.73
C GLY A 43 1.81 -15.95 12.77
N THR A 44 0.89 -15.91 11.79
CA THR A 44 0.71 -16.88 10.73
C THR A 44 1.63 -16.63 9.54
N THR A 45 2.14 -15.40 9.40
CA THR A 45 3.14 -15.06 8.38
C THR A 45 4.53 -15.35 8.92
N HIS A 46 5.08 -16.50 8.57
CA HIS A 46 6.44 -16.92 8.90
C HIS A 46 7.08 -17.63 7.71
N MET A 47 8.40 -17.62 7.66
CA MET A 47 9.15 -18.36 6.66
C MET A 47 8.99 -19.86 6.89
N THR A 48 8.58 -20.62 5.87
CA THR A 48 8.46 -22.08 5.95
C THR A 48 9.76 -22.77 5.53
N SER A 49 9.95 -24.01 5.96
CA SER A 49 11.10 -24.82 5.52
C SER A 49 11.12 -24.95 3.99
N GLY A 50 12.27 -24.70 3.38
CA GLY A 50 12.46 -24.74 1.92
C GLY A 50 12.22 -23.43 1.18
N GLN A 51 11.77 -22.36 1.86
CA GLN A 51 11.73 -21.03 1.25
C GLN A 51 13.09 -20.32 1.31
N THR A 52 13.41 -19.57 0.26
CA THR A 52 14.50 -18.60 0.30
C THR A 52 14.03 -17.32 0.98
N ILE A 53 14.98 -16.58 1.57
CA ILE A 53 14.68 -15.29 2.20
C ILE A 53 14.06 -14.30 1.20
N ASP A 54 14.57 -14.26 -0.04
CA ASP A 54 14.05 -13.40 -1.10
C ASP A 54 12.63 -13.80 -1.52
N GLY A 55 12.33 -15.11 -1.55
CA GLY A 55 10.99 -15.60 -1.84
C GLY A 55 9.98 -15.23 -0.77
N TYR A 56 10.38 -15.31 0.50
CA TYR A 56 9.57 -14.85 1.63
C TYR A 56 9.31 -13.34 1.55
N HIS A 57 10.35 -12.53 1.32
CA HIS A 57 10.20 -11.08 1.16
C HIS A 57 9.28 -10.71 0.00
N ALA A 58 9.43 -11.39 -1.14
CA ALA A 58 8.58 -11.17 -2.31
C ALA A 58 7.11 -11.51 -2.02
N MET A 59 6.84 -12.61 -1.33
CA MET A 59 5.49 -13.01 -0.92
C MET A 59 4.84 -11.97 0.00
N VAL A 60 5.57 -11.50 1.02
CA VAL A 60 5.09 -10.51 1.98
C VAL A 60 4.83 -9.16 1.29
N ALA A 61 5.76 -8.70 0.46
CA ALA A 61 5.59 -7.47 -0.31
C ALA A 61 4.39 -7.55 -1.27
N TYR A 62 4.22 -8.68 -1.96
CA TYR A 62 3.08 -8.90 -2.84
C TYR A 62 1.75 -8.85 -2.07
N GLY A 63 1.66 -9.53 -0.92
CA GLY A 63 0.47 -9.50 -0.08
C GLY A 63 0.12 -8.08 0.42
N ALA A 64 1.13 -7.30 0.80
CA ALA A 64 0.94 -5.91 1.23
C ALA A 64 0.38 -5.03 0.10
N TYR A 65 0.94 -5.13 -1.10
CA TYR A 65 0.43 -4.39 -2.26
C TYR A 65 -0.97 -4.87 -2.71
N ALA A 66 -1.26 -6.17 -2.61
CA ALA A 66 -2.59 -6.68 -2.92
C ALA A 66 -3.67 -6.13 -1.98
N LEU A 67 -3.37 -5.99 -0.68
CA LEU A 67 -4.26 -5.34 0.28
C LEU A 67 -4.42 -3.84 -0.02
N ALA A 68 -3.33 -3.14 -0.36
CA ALA A 68 -3.38 -1.73 -0.76
C ALA A 68 -4.27 -1.51 -1.99
N ASP A 69 -4.12 -2.35 -3.02
CA ASP A 69 -4.93 -2.28 -4.24
C ASP A 69 -6.42 -2.56 -3.94
N ALA A 70 -6.72 -3.48 -3.02
CA ALA A 70 -8.09 -3.73 -2.56
C ALA A 70 -8.71 -2.54 -1.82
N MET A 71 -7.93 -1.83 -1.00
CA MET A 71 -8.38 -0.61 -0.31
C MET A 71 -8.66 0.55 -1.28
N LEU A 72 -7.80 0.74 -2.28
CA LEU A 72 -8.03 1.73 -3.34
C LEU A 72 -9.29 1.42 -4.14
N LEU A 73 -9.52 0.15 -4.47
CA LEU A 73 -10.73 -0.28 -5.16
C LEU A 73 -11.99 -0.02 -4.31
N ALA A 74 -11.95 -0.36 -3.02
CA ALA A 74 -13.07 -0.13 -2.10
C ALA A 74 -13.42 1.36 -1.98
N ARG A 75 -12.41 2.24 -1.96
CA ARG A 75 -12.63 3.70 -1.98
C ARG A 75 -13.42 4.15 -3.20
N GLN A 76 -13.07 3.66 -4.39
CA GLN A 76 -13.78 3.99 -5.63
C GLN A 76 -15.23 3.49 -5.66
N THR A 77 -15.56 2.44 -4.91
CA THR A 77 -16.94 1.98 -4.79
C THR A 77 -17.74 2.90 -3.86
N THR A 78 -17.16 3.34 -2.74
CA THR A 78 -17.81 4.26 -1.81
C THR A 78 -18.07 5.63 -2.46
N ASP A 79 -17.09 6.18 -3.18
CA ASP A 79 -17.25 7.48 -3.88
C ASP A 79 -18.35 7.45 -4.96
N ARG A 80 -18.73 6.27 -5.45
CA ARG A 80 -19.85 6.10 -6.42
C ARG A 80 -21.21 5.97 -5.75
N GLU A 81 -21.29 5.54 -4.50
CA GLU A 81 -22.55 5.33 -3.78
C GLU A 81 -23.04 6.60 -3.07
N ASP A 82 -22.11 7.46 -2.63
CA ASP A 82 -22.41 8.75 -1.98
C ASP A 82 -22.66 9.90 -2.98
N GLY A 83 -22.57 9.63 -4.29
CA GLY A 83 -22.84 10.58 -5.37
C GLY A 83 -24.31 10.64 -5.81
N LYS A 84 -25.25 10.60 -4.86
CA LYS A 84 -26.70 10.70 -5.11
C LYS A 84 -27.32 11.94 -4.48
#